data_AF-A0A2T5I6V5-F1
#
_entry.id   AF-A0A2T5I6V5-F1
#
_cell.length_a   1.000
_cell.length_b   1.000
_cell.length_c   1.000
_cell.angle_alpha   90.00
_cell.angle_beta   90.00
_cell.angle_gamma   90.00
#
_symmetry.space_group_name_H-M   'P 1'
#
loop_
_entity.id
_entity.type
_entity.pdbx_description
1 polymer ?
#
loop_
_entity_poly.entity_id
_entity_poly.type
_entity_poly.pdbx_seq_one_letter_code
_entity_poly.pdbx_strand_id
1 'polypeptide(L)' 'MNIDEKAMMILEGMETYMQINWNLEELYLKAIKAGLLEIEKKEKELKEEK' A
#
# COMPACT_ATOMS: atom_id res chain seq x y z
N MET A 1 -3.55 12.44 3.85
CA MET A 1 -2.83 11.22 4.26
C MET A 1 -1.75 10.95 3.23
N ASN A 2 -0.50 10.87 3.68
CA ASN A 2 0.65 10.57 2.82
C ASN A 2 0.73 9.05 2.53
N ILE A 3 1.63 8.63 1.63
CA ILE A 3 1.73 7.22 1.23
C ILE A 3 2.23 6.31 2.36
N ASP A 4 3.04 6.86 3.28
CA ASP A 4 3.60 6.11 4.40
C ASP A 4 2.53 5.77 5.44
N GLU A 5 1.67 6.73 5.77
CA GLU A 5 0.50 6.57 6.63
C GLU A 5 -0.48 5.55 6.05
N LYS A 6 -0.78 5.66 4.74
CA LYS A 6 -1.64 4.69 4.04
C LYS A 6 -1.06 3.28 4.10
N ALA A 7 0.26 3.15 3.88
CA ALA A 7 0.93 1.86 3.89
C ALA A 7 0.91 1.21 5.28
N MET A 8 1.14 1.98 6.34
CA MET A 8 1.06 1.50 7.72
C MET A 8 -0.35 1.03 8.07
N MET A 9 -1.38 1.82 7.75
CA MET A 9 -2.78 1.44 8.00
C MET A 9 -3.17 0.12 7.30
N ILE A 10 -2.69 -0.10 6.07
CA ILE A 10 -2.92 -1.35 5.35
C ILE A 10 -2.21 -2.51 6.05
N LEU A 11 -0.94 -2.34 6.46
CA LEU A 11 -0.19 -3.38 7.15
C LEU A 11 -0.84 -3.77 8.49
N GLU A 12 -1.24 -2.80 9.30
CA GLU A 12 -2.00 -3.03 10.54
C GLU A 12 -3.34 -3.72 10.25
N GLY A 13 -4.04 -3.31 9.18
CA GLY A 13 -5.28 -3.96 8.75
C GLY A 13 -5.08 -5.40 8.28
N MET A 14 -3.90 -5.77 7.77
CA MET A 14 -3.62 -7.17 7.43
C MET A 14 -3.58 -8.06 8.67
N GLU A 15 -3.21 -7.54 9.85
CA GLU A 15 -3.21 -8.30 11.10
C GLU A 15 -4.58 -8.84 11.50
N THR A 16 -5.67 -8.17 11.10
CA THR A 16 -7.02 -8.71 11.33
C THR A 16 -7.30 -10.03 10.61
N TYR A 17 -6.53 -10.38 9.58
CA TYR A 17 -6.75 -11.58 8.75
C TYR A 17 -5.56 -12.53 8.70
N MET A 18 -4.35 -12.07 9.02
CA MET A 18 -3.14 -12.88 9.00
C MET A 18 -2.10 -12.37 9.99
N GLN A 19 -1.30 -13.27 10.58
CA GLN A 19 -0.18 -12.85 11.42
C GLN A 19 0.89 -12.15 10.58
N ILE A 20 1.30 -10.97 11.04
CA ILE A 20 2.39 -10.20 10.43
C ILE A 20 3.69 -10.47 11.18
N ASN A 21 4.74 -10.80 10.42
CA ASN A 21 6.09 -10.86 10.96
C ASN A 21 6.69 -9.45 10.94
N TRP A 22 6.59 -8.72 12.05
CA TRP A 22 7.10 -7.34 12.18
C TRP A 22 8.61 -7.21 11.92
N ASN A 23 9.39 -8.30 11.98
CA ASN A 23 10.80 -8.26 11.54
C ASN A 23 10.96 -7.99 10.04
N LEU A 24 9.88 -8.12 9.25
CA LEU A 24 9.82 -7.85 7.82
C LEU A 24 9.02 -6.57 7.49
N GLU A 25 8.71 -5.74 8.48
CA GLU A 25 7.89 -4.52 8.33
C GLU A 25 8.33 -3.65 7.15
N GLU A 26 9.63 -3.37 7.03
CA GLU A 26 10.17 -2.52 5.95
C GLU A 26 9.87 -3.11 4.56
N LEU A 27 9.95 -4.44 4.41
CA LEU A 27 9.64 -5.12 3.16
C LEU A 27 8.15 -5.04 2.84
N TYR A 28 7.28 -5.23 3.83
CA TYR A 28 5.83 -5.08 3.65
C TYR A 28 5.46 -3.65 3.27
N LEU A 29 5.97 -2.66 4.01
CA LEU A 29 5.72 -1.25 3.72
C LEU A 29 6.21 -0.88 2.33
N LYS A 30 7.37 -1.36 1.90
CA LYS A 30 7.89 -1.15 0.54
C LYS A 30 6.98 -1.75 -0.53
N ALA A 31 6.51 -2.98 -0.33
CA ALA A 31 5.60 -3.64 -1.26
C ALA A 31 4.24 -2.93 -1.35
N ILE A 32 3.67 -2.54 -0.21
CA ILE A 32 2.39 -1.83 -0.14
C ILE A 32 2.49 -0.46 -0.82
N LYS A 33 3.55 0.32 -0.56
CA LYS A 33 3.78 1.60 -1.22
C LYS A 33 3.89 1.45 -2.74
N ALA A 34 4.61 0.43 -3.22
CA ALA A 34 4.70 0.15 -4.65
C ALA A 34 3.32 -0.15 -5.27
N GLY A 35 2.49 -0.94 -4.58
CA GLY A 35 1.10 -1.20 -5.00
C GLY A 35 0.25 0.06 -5.04
N LEU A 36 0.34 0.92 -4.02
CA LEU A 36 -0.39 2.20 -3.98
C LEU A 36 0.01 3.13 -5.14
N LEU A 37 1.29 3.24 -5.45
CA LEU A 37 1.77 4.04 -6.59
C LEU A 37 1.26 3.52 -7.94
N GLU A 38 1.23 2.20 -8.11
CA GLU A 38 0.71 1.58 -9.33
C GLU A 38 -0.79 1.82 -9.50
N ILE A 39 -1.56 1.79 -8.40
CA ILE A 39 -2.99 2.16 -8.41
C ILE A 39 -3.15 3.63 -8.81
N GLU A 40 -2.43 4.55 -8.16
CA GLU A 40 -2.51 5.98 -8.48
C GLU A 40 -2.12 6.26 -9.94
N LYS A 41 -1.16 5.52 -10.50
CA LYS A 41 -0.79 5.62 -11.92
C LYS A 41 -1.94 5.19 -12.83
N LYS A 42 -2.52 4.01 -12.61
CA LYS A 42 -3.62 3.48 -13.42
C LYS A 42 -4.88 4.35 -13.34
N GLU A 43 -5.18 4.89 -12.18
CA GLU A 43 -6.31 5.81 -12.01
C GLU A 43 -6.14 7.12 -12.78
N LYS A 44 -4.90 7.60 -12.96
CA LYS A 44 -4.61 8.78 -13.80
C LYS A 44 -4.76 8.45 -15.27
N GLU A 45 -4.16 7.35 -15.73
CA GLU A 45 -4.29 6.87 -17.11
C GLU A 45 -5.77 6.71 -17.52
N LEU A 46 -6.59 6.07 -16.66
CA LEU A 46 -8.03 5.90 -16.90
C LEU A 46 -8.85 7.21 -16.92
N LYS A 47 -8.35 8.28 -16.29
CA LYS A 47 -8.99 9.60 -16.30
C LYS A 47 -8.59 10.42 -17.53
N GLU A 48 -7.40 10.19 -18.07
CA GLU A 48 -6.91 10.88 -19.27
C GLU A 48 -7.50 10.28 -20.56
N GLU A 49 -7.98 9.04 -20.52
CA GLU A 49 -8.69 8.37 -21.62
C GLU A 49 -10.20 8.71 -21.71
N LYS A 50 -10.76 9.44 -20.74
CA LYS A 50 -12.18 9.83 -20.67
C LYS A 50 -12.41 11.29 -20.98
#